data_AF-A0A7G3BTU8-F1
#
_entry.id   AF-A0A7G3BTU8-F1
#
_cell.length_a   1.000
_cell.length_b   1.000
_cell.length_c   1.000
_cell.angle_alpha   90.00
_cell.angle_beta   90.00
_cell.angle_gamma   90.00
#
_symmetry.space_group_name_H-M   'P 1'
#
loop_
_entity.id
_entity.type
_entity.pdbx_description
1 polymer ?
#
loop_
_entity_poly.entity_id
_entity_poly.type
_entity_poly.pdbx_seq_one_letter_code
_entity_poly.pdbx_strand_id
1 'polypeptide(L)'
;MNKIFLTEERNRLNLKAKDVAEFVGVAIPTQSNYENGKRSPDAEYLAKLTELGFDINYVLTGKRESLSLATQEKMLIELFRQAPETVQRHILAGLLTQNTPEPPKGNIVTVGDSNTGNVAGTDITLK
;
A
#
# COMPACT_ATOMS: atom_id res chain seq x y z
N MET A 1 20.09 -8.64 -26.38
CA MET A 1 18.66 -8.48 -26.06
C MET A 1 18.53 -8.44 -24.54
N ASN A 2 17.86 -7.45 -23.95
CA ASN A 2 17.64 -7.46 -22.50
C ASN A 2 16.78 -8.67 -22.14
N LYS A 3 17.26 -9.49 -21.21
CA LYS A 3 16.54 -10.65 -20.71
C LYS A 3 15.38 -10.14 -19.85
N ILE A 4 14.15 -10.39 -20.28
CA ILE A 4 12.93 -10.11 -19.51
C ILE A 4 12.60 -11.29 -18.60
N PHE A 5 11.98 -11.03 -17.45
CA PHE A 5 11.74 -12.03 -16.40
C PHE A 5 10.37 -12.71 -16.52
N LEU A 6 9.88 -12.83 -17.76
CA LEU A 6 8.54 -13.34 -18.08
C LEU A 6 8.34 -14.79 -17.60
N THR A 7 9.33 -15.64 -17.81
CA THR A 7 9.32 -17.04 -17.37
C THR A 7 9.20 -17.17 -15.85
N GLU A 8 9.92 -16.33 -15.12
CA GLU A 8 9.91 -16.34 -13.66
C GLU A 8 8.56 -15.91 -13.10
N GLU A 9 7.94 -14.87 -13.67
CA GLU A 9 6.59 -14.46 -13.25
C GLU A 9 5.53 -15.47 -13.63
N ARG A 10 5.63 -16.08 -14.82
CA ARG A 10 4.72 -17.15 -15.20
C ARG A 10 4.80 -18.32 -14.21
N ASN A 11 6.02 -18.70 -13.83
CA ASN A 11 6.24 -19.77 -12.85
C ASN A 11 5.73 -19.39 -11.46
N ARG A 12 5.86 -18.12 -11.02
CA ARG A 12 5.27 -17.65 -9.76
C ARG A 12 3.75 -17.90 -9.72
N LEU A 13 3.08 -17.63 -10.84
CA LEU A 13 1.63 -17.78 -10.96
C LEU A 13 1.19 -19.24 -11.19
N ASN A 14 2.13 -20.19 -11.26
CA ASN A 14 1.87 -21.60 -11.59
C ASN A 14 1.14 -21.80 -12.93
N LEU A 15 1.35 -20.90 -13.89
CA LEU A 15 0.71 -20.95 -15.22
C LEU A 15 1.61 -21.69 -16.23
N LYS A 16 0.99 -22.43 -17.16
CA LYS A 16 1.72 -23.02 -18.29
C LYS A 16 1.82 -22.01 -19.43
N ALA A 17 2.90 -22.08 -20.22
CA ALA A 17 3.08 -21.20 -21.38
C ALA A 17 1.93 -21.29 -22.39
N LYS A 18 1.32 -22.48 -22.53
CA LYS A 18 0.14 -22.68 -23.38
C LYS A 18 -1.06 -21.84 -22.90
N ASP A 19 -1.33 -21.86 -21.60
CA ASP A 19 -2.50 -21.18 -21.02
C ASP A 19 -2.36 -19.65 -21.16
N VAL A 20 -1.14 -19.13 -20.97
CA VAL A 20 -0.84 -17.70 -21.19
C VAL A 20 -1.00 -17.32 -22.66
N ALA A 21 -0.47 -18.16 -23.57
CA ALA A 21 -0.57 -17.91 -25.00
C ALA A 21 -2.04 -17.88 -25.46
N GLU A 22 -2.84 -18.83 -24.99
CA GLU A 22 -4.27 -18.93 -25.28
C GLU A 22 -5.04 -17.72 -24.74
N PHE A 23 -4.79 -17.31 -23.49
CA PHE A 23 -5.43 -16.14 -22.88
C PHE A 23 -5.13 -14.83 -23.62
N VAL A 24 -3.86 -14.60 -23.96
CA VAL A 24 -3.43 -13.35 -24.63
C VAL A 24 -3.81 -13.35 -26.12
N GLY A 25 -4.11 -14.52 -26.69
CA GLY A 25 -4.47 -14.71 -28.10
C GLY A 25 -3.25 -14.79 -29.03
N VAL A 26 -2.13 -15.32 -28.53
CA VAL A 26 -0.89 -15.51 -29.31
C VAL A 26 -0.60 -16.99 -29.51
N ALA A 27 0.19 -17.31 -30.54
CA ALA A 27 0.63 -18.69 -30.75
C ALA A 27 1.64 -19.12 -29.64
N ILE A 28 1.61 -20.40 -29.25
CA ILE A 28 2.54 -20.98 -28.25
C ILE A 28 4.02 -20.70 -28.60
N PRO A 29 4.47 -20.80 -29.87
CA PRO A 29 5.85 -20.44 -30.24
C PRO A 29 6.17 -18.96 -29.98
N THR A 30 5.19 -18.07 -30.08
CA THR A 30 5.36 -16.64 -29.79
C THR A 30 5.66 -16.42 -28.30
N GLN A 31 4.89 -17.06 -27.40
CA GLN A 31 5.18 -17.07 -25.97
C GLN A 31 6.61 -17.56 -25.68
N SER A 32 6.99 -18.69 -26.27
CA SER A 32 8.33 -19.26 -26.10
C SER A 32 9.43 -18.33 -26.63
N ASN A 33 9.19 -17.63 -27.73
CA ASN A 33 10.14 -16.65 -28.25
C ASN A 33 10.32 -15.45 -27.33
N TYR A 34 9.27 -14.99 -26.65
CA TYR A 34 9.37 -13.95 -25.61
C TYR A 34 10.12 -14.45 -24.38
N GLU A 35 9.77 -15.62 -23.87
CA GLU A 35 10.40 -16.22 -22.68
C GLU A 35 11.90 -16.52 -22.88
N ASN A 36 12.31 -16.85 -24.10
CA ASN A 36 13.72 -17.09 -24.45
C ASN A 36 14.45 -15.82 -24.92
N GLY A 37 13.80 -14.66 -24.91
CA GLY A 37 14.40 -13.38 -25.34
C GLY A 37 14.74 -13.30 -26.83
N LYS A 38 14.16 -14.18 -27.68
CA LYS A 38 14.32 -14.13 -29.13
C LYS A 38 13.53 -12.99 -29.76
N ARG A 39 12.45 -12.56 -29.11
CA ARG A 39 11.62 -11.42 -29.50
C ARG A 39 11.24 -10.63 -28.25
N SER A 40 11.00 -9.34 -28.39
CA SER A 40 10.42 -8.52 -27.32
C SER A 40 8.89 -8.51 -27.46
N PRO A 41 8.14 -8.70 -26.36
CA PRO A 41 6.71 -8.47 -26.35
C PRO A 41 6.40 -6.98 -26.58
N ASP A 42 5.24 -6.70 -27.15
CA ASP A 42 4.74 -5.34 -27.29
C ASP A 42 3.96 -4.90 -26.03
N ALA A 43 3.60 -3.62 -25.98
CA ALA A 43 2.88 -3.05 -24.85
C ALA A 43 1.47 -3.64 -24.68
N GLU A 44 0.80 -4.00 -25.78
CA GLU A 44 -0.55 -4.58 -25.73
C GLU A 44 -0.54 -5.98 -25.11
N TYR A 45 0.45 -6.80 -25.48
CA TYR A 45 0.72 -8.09 -24.86
C TYR A 45 0.99 -7.95 -23.36
N LEU A 46 1.85 -7.01 -22.95
CA LEU A 46 2.14 -6.77 -21.54
C LEU A 46 0.92 -6.29 -20.76
N ALA A 47 0.06 -5.47 -21.38
CA ALA A 47 -1.18 -5.02 -20.76
C ALA A 47 -2.11 -6.20 -20.46
N LYS A 48 -2.31 -7.11 -21.42
CA LYS A 48 -3.13 -8.32 -21.21
C LYS A 48 -2.60 -9.24 -20.11
N LEU A 49 -1.28 -9.30 -19.91
CA LEU A 49 -0.69 -10.09 -18.83
C LEU A 49 -1.05 -9.56 -17.43
N THR A 50 -1.36 -8.27 -17.28
CA THR A 50 -1.81 -7.72 -15.99
C THR A 50 -3.10 -8.37 -15.49
N GLU A 51 -3.99 -8.76 -16.41
CA GLU A 51 -5.26 -9.44 -16.09
C GLU A 51 -5.05 -10.86 -15.55
N LEU A 52 -3.94 -11.50 -15.94
CA LEU A 52 -3.50 -12.79 -15.40
C LEU A 52 -2.75 -12.65 -14.05
N GLY A 53 -2.58 -11.43 -13.54
CA GLY A 53 -1.88 -11.15 -12.30
C GLY A 53 -0.35 -11.14 -12.40
N PHE A 54 0.20 -10.97 -13.62
CA PHE A 54 1.64 -10.75 -13.78
C PHE A 54 2.04 -9.39 -13.23
N ASP A 55 3.19 -9.36 -12.54
CA ASP A 55 3.83 -8.11 -12.17
C ASP A 55 4.68 -7.61 -13.35
N ILE A 56 4.14 -6.65 -14.12
CA ILE A 56 4.82 -6.12 -15.30
C ILE A 56 6.10 -5.36 -14.94
N ASN A 57 6.15 -4.71 -13.77
CA ASN A 57 7.37 -4.06 -13.32
C ASN A 57 8.47 -5.13 -13.13
N TYR A 58 8.16 -6.23 -12.45
CA TYR A 58 9.11 -7.34 -12.33
C TYR A 58 9.50 -7.93 -13.68
N VAL A 59 8.54 -8.17 -14.59
CA VAL A 59 8.84 -8.74 -15.92
C VAL A 59 9.88 -7.89 -16.66
N LEU A 60 9.80 -6.57 -16.53
CA LEU A 60 10.69 -5.63 -17.21
C LEU A 60 12.01 -5.39 -16.47
N THR A 61 11.98 -5.30 -15.13
CA THR A 61 13.13 -4.84 -14.33
C THR A 61 13.84 -5.96 -13.58
N GLY A 62 13.18 -7.10 -13.37
CA GLY A 62 13.63 -8.19 -12.50
C GLY A 62 13.62 -7.85 -11.02
N LYS A 63 13.14 -6.65 -10.67
CA LYS A 63 13.04 -6.18 -9.30
C LYS A 63 11.59 -6.29 -8.90
N ARG A 64 11.31 -7.10 -7.88
CA ARG A 64 10.01 -6.98 -7.23
C ARG A 64 10.13 -5.74 -6.40
N GLU A 65 9.45 -4.69 -6.84
CA GLU A 65 8.99 -3.70 -5.88
C GLU A 65 7.94 -4.40 -5.02
N SER A 66 8.41 -5.25 -4.10
CA SER A 66 7.71 -5.35 -2.86
C SER A 66 7.86 -3.96 -2.25
N LEU A 67 6.81 -3.16 -2.35
CA LEU A 67 6.41 -2.38 -1.19
C LEU A 67 6.11 -3.43 -0.10
N SER A 68 7.17 -4.05 0.44
CA SER A 68 7.14 -4.96 1.56
C SER A 68 6.94 -4.08 2.78
N LEU A 69 5.76 -3.48 2.80
CA LEU A 69 5.29 -2.68 3.89
C LEU A 69 5.23 -3.60 5.11
N ALA A 70 5.80 -3.14 6.21
CA ALA A 70 5.61 -3.76 7.50
C ALA A 70 4.09 -3.90 7.77
N THR A 71 3.71 -4.86 8.62
CA THR A 71 2.30 -5.09 8.97
C THR A 71 1.60 -3.79 9.41
N GLN A 72 2.31 -2.94 10.16
CA GLN A 72 1.81 -1.65 10.60
C GLN A 72 1.57 -0.67 9.44
N GLU A 73 2.44 -0.64 8.44
CA GLU A 73 2.28 0.24 7.27
C GLU A 73 1.11 -0.20 6.39
N LYS A 74 0.93 -1.53 6.21
CA LYS A 74 -0.25 -2.08 5.51
C LYS A 74 -1.55 -1.68 6.20
N MET A 75 -1.60 -1.87 7.52
CA MET A 75 -2.75 -1.51 8.35
C MET A 75 -3.03 0.01 8.28
N LEU A 76 -1.99 0.84 8.35
CA LEU A 76 -2.12 2.29 8.24
C LEU A 76 -2.75 2.68 6.90
N ILE A 77 -2.27 2.14 5.79
CA ILE A 77 -2.81 2.45 4.45
C ILE A 77 -4.27 2.01 4.34
N GLU A 78 -4.60 0.81 4.83
CA GLU A 78 -5.96 0.28 4.80
C GLU A 78 -6.93 1.16 5.59
N LEU A 79 -6.59 1.48 6.85
CA LEU A 79 -7.41 2.34 7.70
C LEU A 79 -7.50 3.76 7.15
N PHE A 80 -6.40 4.30 6.64
CA PHE A 80 -6.35 5.65 6.06
C PHE A 80 -7.30 5.78 4.86
N ARG A 81 -7.31 4.80 3.95
CA ARG A 81 -8.18 4.80 2.76
C ARG A 81 -9.67 4.71 3.10
N GLN A 82 -10.02 4.04 4.21
CA GLN A 82 -11.41 3.90 4.67
C GLN A 82 -11.87 5.08 5.54
N ALA A 83 -10.95 5.86 6.09
CA ALA A 83 -11.26 6.95 7.00
C ALA A 83 -11.86 8.17 6.27
N PRO A 84 -12.74 8.95 6.93
CA PRO A 84 -13.23 10.23 6.42
C PRO A 84 -12.09 11.24 6.16
N GLU A 85 -12.31 12.18 5.26
CA GLU A 85 -11.29 13.17 4.85
C GLU A 85 -10.74 13.97 6.04
N THR A 86 -11.58 14.30 7.02
CA THR A 86 -11.17 14.99 8.26
C THR A 86 -10.14 14.19 9.05
N VAL A 87 -10.31 12.87 9.16
CA VAL A 87 -9.40 11.97 9.85
C VAL A 87 -8.11 11.79 9.07
N GLN A 88 -8.20 11.63 7.74
CA GLN A 88 -7.01 11.57 6.88
C GLN A 88 -6.15 12.82 7.01
N ARG A 89 -6.76 14.01 6.97
CA ARG A 89 -6.07 15.30 7.18
C ARG A 89 -5.42 15.37 8.55
N HIS A 90 -6.10 14.88 9.59
CA HIS A 90 -5.53 14.87 10.95
C HIS A 90 -4.31 13.95 11.06
N ILE A 91 -4.38 12.74 10.51
CA ILE A 91 -3.24 11.80 10.47
C ILE A 91 -2.06 12.42 9.74
N LEU A 92 -2.28 12.99 8.55
CA LEU A 92 -1.22 13.64 7.77
C LEU A 92 -0.62 14.82 8.54
N ALA A 93 -1.44 15.68 9.15
CA ALA A 93 -0.97 16.80 9.96
C ALA A 93 -0.11 16.33 11.13
N GLY A 94 -0.57 15.32 11.89
CA GLY A 94 0.18 14.77 13.02
C GLY A 94 1.54 14.18 12.62
N LEU A 95 1.61 13.49 11.48
CA LEU A 95 2.86 12.94 10.93
C LEU A 95 3.79 14.04 10.41
N LEU A 96 3.26 15.08 9.78
CA LEU A 96 4.03 16.22 9.25
C LEU A 96 4.62 17.08 10.36
N THR A 97 3.84 17.37 11.40
CA THR A 97 4.29 18.20 12.52
C THR A 97 5.11 17.40 13.54
N GLN A 98 5.25 16.08 13.33
CA GLN A 98 5.85 15.15 14.28
C GLN A 98 5.31 15.39 15.70
N ASN A 99 3.98 15.60 15.81
CA ASN A 99 3.38 16.04 17.06
C ASN A 99 3.50 14.92 18.08
N THR A 100 4.62 14.87 18.79
CA THR A 100 4.67 14.21 20.07
C THR A 100 3.63 14.94 20.91
N PRO A 101 2.66 14.23 21.53
CA PRO A 101 1.85 14.89 22.52
C PRO A 101 2.81 15.42 23.56
N GLU A 102 3.05 16.74 23.57
CA GLU A 102 3.64 17.37 24.74
C GLU A 102 2.74 16.93 25.90
N PRO A 103 3.30 16.34 26.98
CA PRO A 103 2.51 16.03 28.16
C PRO A 103 1.75 17.31 28.52
N PRO A 104 0.44 17.22 28.82
CA PRO A 104 -0.39 18.40 28.99
C PRO A 104 0.30 19.34 29.97
N LYS A 105 0.78 20.49 29.48
CA LYS A 105 1.26 21.58 30.32
C LYS A 105 0.04 22.26 30.92
N GLY A 106 -0.52 21.60 31.93
CA GLY A 106 -1.62 22.07 32.74
C GLY A 106 -1.58 21.34 34.06
N ASN A 107 -1.86 22.05 35.16
CA ASN A 107 -2.04 21.40 36.44
C ASN A 107 -3.24 20.44 36.35
N ILE A 108 -2.99 19.15 36.53
CA ILE A 108 -4.05 18.19 36.80
C ILE A 108 -4.54 18.48 38.21
N VAL A 109 -5.71 19.10 38.33
CA VAL A 109 -6.42 19.22 39.60
C VAL A 109 -7.30 17.97 39.74
N THR A 110 -6.83 16.98 40.48
CA THR A 110 -7.64 15.82 40.84
C THR A 110 -8.61 16.23 41.96
N VAL A 111 -9.88 16.40 41.63
CA VAL A 111 -10.94 16.64 42.63
C VAL A 111 -11.44 15.28 43.10
N GLY A 112 -11.16 14.91 44.36
CA GLY A 112 -11.70 13.69 44.97
C GLY A 112 -13.18 13.83 45.35
N ASP A 113 -13.86 12.70 45.50
CA ASP A 113 -15.33 12.57 45.69
C ASP A 113 -15.90 13.25 46.97
N SER A 114 -15.12 14.02 47.73
CA SER A 114 -15.58 14.63 49.00
C SER A 114 -14.93 15.98 49.29
N ASN A 115 -14.96 16.90 48.33
CA ASN A 115 -14.63 18.30 48.61
C ASN A 115 -15.90 19.08 49.01
N THR A 116 -15.98 19.49 50.28
CA THR A 116 -16.94 20.48 50.78
C THR A 116 -16.19 21.77 51.12
N GLY A 117 -15.75 22.46 50.07
CA GLY A 117 -15.11 23.77 50.17
C GLY A 117 -15.82 24.78 49.27
N ASN A 118 -16.02 26.01 49.77
CA ASN A 118 -16.51 27.11 48.95
C ASN A 118 -15.46 27.46 47.89
N VAL A 119 -15.82 27.27 46.62
CA VAL A 119 -15.01 27.74 45.49
C VAL A 119 -15.32 29.23 45.32
N ALA A 120 -14.42 30.09 45.78
CA ALA A 120 -14.46 31.51 45.47
C ALA A 120 -13.74 31.73 44.13
N GLY A 121 -14.50 31.73 43.04
CA GLY A 121 -13.98 31.97 41.69
C GLY A 121 -15.10 32.05 40.65
N THR A 122 -14.94 32.96 39.69
CA THR A 122 -15.86 33.28 38.59
C THR A 122 -16.24 32.07 37.74
N ASP A 123 -17.46 32.12 37.16
CA ASP A 123 -18.15 31.09 36.39
C ASP A 123 -17.26 30.10 35.61
N ILE A 124 -17.45 28.81 35.87
CA ILE A 124 -16.89 27.74 35.05
C ILE A 124 -17.74 27.62 33.78
N THR A 125 -17.22 28.11 32.66
CA THR A 125 -17.86 27.87 31.36
C THR A 125 -17.39 26.52 30.82
N LEU A 126 -18.28 25.53 30.82
CA LEU A 126 -18.06 24.26 30.12
C LEU A 126 -18.37 24.48 28.63
N LYS A 127 -17.41 24.17 27.74
CA LYS A 127 -17.63 24.13 26.29
C LYS A 127 -18.25 22.81 25.87
#